data_AF-A0A972W2Q1-F1
#
_entry.id   AF-A0A972W2Q1-F1
#
_cell.length_a   1.000
_cell.length_b   1.000
_cell.length_c   1.000
_cell.angle_alpha   90.00
_cell.angle_beta   90.00
_cell.angle_gamma   90.00
#
_symmetry.space_group_name_H-M   'P 1'
#
loop_
_entity.id
_entity.type
_entity.pdbx_description
1 polymer ?
#
loop_
_entity_poly.entity_id
_entity_poly.type
_entity_poly.pdbx_seq_one_letter_code
_entity_poly.pdbx_strand_id
1 'polypeptide(L)' 'EILTEANLGAKRPGTGISVSEYDLYIGKKLAKSVNKDILFSSDDFVD' A
#
# COMPACT_ATOMS: atom_id res chain seq x y z
N GLU A 1 1.92 6.42 9.10
CA GLU A 1 0.45 6.54 9.05
C GLU A 1 -0.15 5.15 8.90
N ILE A 2 -1.37 4.91 9.40
CA ILE A 2 -2.07 3.64 9.19
C ILE A 2 -2.76 3.71 7.83
N LEU A 3 -2.66 2.64 7.05
CA LEU A 3 -3.33 2.56 5.76
C LEU A 3 -4.81 2.27 5.94
N THR A 4 -5.61 3.00 5.17
CA THR A 4 -7.06 2.93 5.15
C THR A 4 -7.53 3.06 3.71
N GLU A 5 -8.79 2.77 3.46
CA GLU A 5 -9.38 2.90 2.12
C GLU A 5 -9.31 4.35 1.59
N ALA A 6 -9.18 5.34 2.47
CA ALA A 6 -9.07 6.75 2.10
C ALA A 6 -7.68 7.16 1.60
N ASN A 7 -6.61 6.46 2.00
CA ASN A 7 -5.22 6.81 1.67
C ASN A 7 -4.46 5.72 0.89
N LEU A 8 -5.07 4.56 0.67
CA LEU A 8 -4.53 3.47 -0.16
C LEU A 8 -5.41 3.26 -1.40
N GLY A 9 -4.81 3.19 -2.58
CA GLY A 9 -5.53 2.95 -3.84
C GLY A 9 -4.81 1.99 -4.76
N ALA A 10 -5.57 1.28 -5.60
CA ALA A 10 -5.03 0.41 -6.64
C ALA A 10 -5.14 1.08 -8.02
N LYS A 11 -4.07 0.99 -8.82
CA LYS A 11 -3.99 1.60 -10.15
C LYS A 11 -3.32 0.66 -11.14
N ARG A 12 -3.67 0.78 -12.43
CA ARG A 12 -3.02 0.07 -13.54
C ARG A 12 -1.74 0.80 -13.98
N PRO A 13 -0.73 0.11 -14.55
CA PRO A 13 -0.65 -1.34 -14.76
C PRO A 13 -0.32 -2.11 -13.47
N GLY A 14 -0.58 -3.42 -13.45
CA GLY A 14 -0.32 -4.29 -12.29
C GLY A 14 1.16 -4.63 -12.12
N THR A 15 2.00 -3.62 -11.85
CA THR A 15 3.47 -3.77 -11.74
C THR A 15 3.98 -3.74 -10.30
N GLY A 16 3.11 -3.70 -9.30
CA GLY A 16 3.45 -3.77 -7.87
C GLY A 16 2.64 -4.86 -7.16
N ILE A 17 2.23 -4.56 -5.93
CA ILE A 17 1.33 -5.44 -5.15
C ILE A 17 0.05 -5.73 -5.94
N SER A 18 -0.38 -6.99 -5.92
CA SER A 18 -1.59 -7.40 -6.62
C SER A 18 -2.81 -6.75 -5.99
N VAL A 19 -3.77 -6.30 -6.82
CA VAL A 19 -5.03 -5.74 -6.32
C VAL A 19 -5.83 -6.75 -5.50
N SER A 20 -5.62 -8.05 -5.72
CA SER A 20 -6.24 -9.12 -4.93
C SER A 20 -5.77 -9.15 -3.48
N GLU A 21 -4.64 -8.53 -3.16
CA GLU A 21 -4.06 -8.47 -1.82
C GLU A 21 -4.39 -7.15 -1.11
N TYR A 22 -5.12 -6.23 -1.74
CA TYR A 22 -5.40 -4.89 -1.23
C TYR A 22 -5.89 -4.89 0.23
N ASP A 23 -6.87 -5.74 0.54
CA ASP A 23 -7.49 -5.82 1.87
C ASP A 23 -6.51 -6.29 2.96
N LEU A 24 -5.44 -7.00 2.60
CA LEU A 24 -4.40 -7.45 3.55
C LEU A 24 -3.53 -6.29 4.07
N TYR A 25 -3.53 -5.17 3.36
CA TYR A 25 -2.70 -4.00 3.67
C TYR A 25 -3.49 -2.89 4.37
N ILE A 26 -4.82 -2.97 4.39
CA ILE A 26 -5.66 -2.08 5.20
C ILE A 26 -5.37 -2.34 6.69
N GLY A 27 -5.11 -1.28 7.44
CA GLY A 27 -4.70 -1.35 8.84
C GLY A 27 -3.19 -1.54 9.07
N LYS A 28 -2.42 -1.93 8.05
CA LYS A 28 -0.95 -1.99 8.16
C LYS A 28 -0.34 -0.59 8.20
N LYS A 29 0.86 -0.51 8.76
CA LYS A 29 1.65 0.73 8.84
C LYS A 29 2.82 0.64 7.87
N LEU A 30 3.14 1.75 7.22
CA LEU A 30 4.36 1.87 6.43
C LEU A 30 5.58 2.07 7.34
N ALA A 31 6.69 1.43 6.99
CA ALA A 31 7.98 1.55 7.69
C ALA A 31 8.63 2.93 7.51
N LYS A 32 8.22 3.67 6.47
CA LYS A 32 8.72 4.99 6.11
C LYS A 32 7.60 5.94 5.73
N SER A 33 7.90 7.24 5.76
CA SER A 33 7.02 8.24 5.15
C SER A 33 7.15 8.20 3.63
N VAL A 34 6.05 8.36 2.92
CA VAL A 34 5.97 8.26 1.46
C VAL A 34 5.19 9.43 0.89
N ASN A 35 5.51 9.79 -0.35
CA ASN A 35 4.71 10.76 -1.11
C ASN A 35 3.50 10.06 -1.75
N LYS A 36 2.51 10.87 -2.16
CA LYS A 36 1.38 10.40 -2.94
C LYS A 36 1.85 9.80 -4.28
N ASP A 37 1.10 8.82 -4.78
CA ASP A 37 1.30 8.17 -6.08
C ASP A 37 2.61 7.35 -6.19
N ILE A 38 3.16 6.92 -5.05
CA ILE A 38 4.27 5.96 -5.00
C ILE A 38 3.74 4.53 -5.06
N LEU A 39 4.45 3.68 -5.80
CA LEU A 39 4.20 2.25 -5.86
C LEU A 39 4.79 1.57 -4.62
N PHE A 40 3.99 0.77 -3.92
CA PHE A 40 4.44 0.01 -2.76
C PHE A 40 4.90 -1.41 -3.12
N SER A 41 5.88 -1.91 -2.38
CA SER A 41 6.26 -3.33 -2.34
C SER A 41 5.97 -3.93 -0.97
N SER A 42 5.97 -5.26 -0.87
CA SER A 42 5.74 -5.99 0.39
C SER A 42 6.64 -5.53 1.55
N ASP A 43 7.85 -5.08 1.22
CA ASP A 43 8.88 -4.72 2.20
C ASP A 43 8.68 -3.32 2.80
N ASP A 44 7.75 -2.53 2.25
CA ASP A 44 7.44 -1.19 2.76
C ASP A 44 6.57 -1.22 4.02
N PHE A 45 6.01 -2.38 4.38
CA PHE A 45 5.07 -2.54 5.47
C PHE A 45 5.74 -3.15 6.71
N VAL A 46 5.33 -2.67 7.88
CA VAL A 46 5.67 -3.26 9.18
C VAL A 46 4.44 -3.98 9.73
N ASP A 47 4.67 -5.16 10.32
CA ASP A 47 3.67 -5.88 11.12
C ASP A 47 3.39 -5.16 12.46
#